data_AF-A0A5S4F6Y2-F1
#
_entry.id   AF-A0A5S4F6Y2-F1
#
_cell.length_a   1.000
_cell.length_b   1.000
_cell.length_c   1.000
_cell.angle_alpha   90.00
_cell.angle_beta   90.00
_cell.angle_gamma   90.00
#
_symmetry.space_group_name_H-M   'P 1'
#
loop_
_entity.id
_entity.type
_entity.pdbx_description
1 polymer ?
#
loop_
_entity_poly.entity_id
_entity_poly.type
_entity_poly.pdbx_seq_one_letter_code
_entity_poly.pdbx_strand_id
1 'polypeptide(L)'
;MAEISIPRGPIQEPPYEAIPYTLGQSPAPANREALRAALSPLELGVYDRQVLDWLSGEAPQIVATVCSLLARKEAEARADERRKTIKEIAVHFDDMVVTREWRRRFEARHAEHLGNGVTVHGLLSAVVDEIKGMACDSR
;
A
#
# COMPACT_ATOMS: atom_id res chain seq x y z
N MET A 1 -21.64 13.32 16.26
CA MET A 1 -21.88 12.49 15.07
C MET A 1 -21.31 11.12 15.38
N ALA A 2 -22.03 10.03 15.06
CA ALA A 2 -21.47 8.70 15.23
C ALA A 2 -20.31 8.51 14.25
N GLU A 3 -19.33 7.69 14.63
CA GLU A 3 -18.08 7.50 13.89
C GLU A 3 -18.29 6.61 12.66
N ILE A 4 -17.72 7.00 11.51
CA ILE A 4 -17.70 6.19 10.29
C ILE A 4 -16.57 5.16 10.42
N SER A 5 -16.91 3.87 10.39
CA SER A 5 -15.96 2.76 10.54
C SER A 5 -16.11 1.77 9.39
N ILE A 6 -15.41 2.04 8.28
CA ILE A 6 -15.46 1.18 7.08
C ILE A 6 -14.50 -0.01 7.25
N PRO A 7 -14.98 -1.27 7.16
CA PRO A 7 -14.12 -2.45 7.17
C PRO A 7 -13.12 -2.42 6.00
N ARG A 8 -11.83 -2.64 6.29
CA ARG A 8 -10.77 -2.66 5.27
C ARG A 8 -10.56 -4.02 4.60
N GLY A 9 -11.19 -5.08 5.12
CA GLY A 9 -11.13 -6.44 4.58
C GLY A 9 -12.31 -6.80 3.70
N PRO A 10 -12.34 -8.02 3.12
CA PRO A 10 -13.51 -8.53 2.41
C PRO A 10 -14.76 -8.51 3.31
N ILE A 11 -15.87 -8.01 2.76
CA ILE A 11 -17.16 -7.94 3.44
C ILE A 11 -17.97 -9.18 3.04
N GLN A 12 -18.28 -10.03 4.02
CA GLN A 12 -19.08 -11.26 3.82
C GLN A 12 -20.57 -11.03 4.12
N GLU A 13 -20.87 -10.07 4.98
CA GLU A 13 -22.23 -9.69 5.38
C GLU A 13 -22.39 -8.17 5.28
N PRO A 14 -23.60 -7.63 5.02
CA PRO A 14 -23.78 -6.19 4.88
C PRO A 14 -23.30 -5.44 6.13
N PRO A 15 -22.44 -4.41 5.98
CA PRO A 15 -21.84 -3.72 7.12
C PRO A 15 -22.76 -2.63 7.66
N TYR A 16 -23.90 -3.04 8.22
CA TYR A 16 -25.01 -2.15 8.61
C TYR A 16 -24.57 -0.99 9.54
N GLU A 17 -23.54 -1.20 10.35
CA GLU A 17 -23.05 -0.23 11.32
C GLU A 17 -21.89 0.65 10.81
N ALA A 18 -21.38 0.40 9.60
CA ALA A 18 -20.16 1.07 9.12
C ALA A 18 -20.36 2.57 8.81
N ILE A 19 -21.55 2.94 8.34
CA ILE A 19 -21.94 4.33 8.10
C ILE A 19 -23.20 4.59 8.94
N PRO A 20 -23.09 5.37 10.03
CA PRO A 20 -24.22 5.59 10.91
C PRO A 20 -25.27 6.45 10.22
N TYR A 21 -26.52 6.02 10.29
CA TYR A 21 -27.67 6.80 9.85
C TYR A 21 -28.85 6.58 10.79
N THR A 22 -29.72 7.57 10.89
CA THR A 22 -30.96 7.48 11.67
C THR A 22 -32.12 7.12 10.75
N LEU A 23 -32.93 6.15 11.15
CA LEU A 23 -34.13 5.76 10.39
C LEU A 23 -35.05 6.96 10.21
N GLY A 24 -35.49 7.21 8.98
CA GLY A 24 -36.30 8.38 8.62
C GLY A 24 -35.49 9.63 8.25
N GLN A 25 -34.17 9.60 8.37
CA GLN A 25 -33.28 10.63 7.82
C GLN A 25 -32.62 10.14 6.53
N SER A 26 -32.23 11.08 5.66
CA SER A 26 -31.45 10.75 4.46
C SER A 26 -30.05 10.30 4.87
N PRO A 27 -29.55 9.15 4.36
CA PRO A 27 -28.17 8.72 4.59
C PRO A 27 -27.13 9.52 3.77
N ALA A 28 -27.58 10.33 2.80
CA ALA A 28 -26.71 10.98 1.83
C ALA A 28 -25.58 11.84 2.42
N PRO A 29 -25.78 12.61 3.51
CA PRO A 29 -24.69 13.35 4.14
C PRO A 29 -23.56 12.44 4.65
N ALA A 30 -23.90 11.36 5.36
CA ALA A 30 -22.94 10.41 5.92
C ALA A 30 -22.23 9.60 4.83
N ASN A 31 -22.98 9.17 3.82
CA ASN A 31 -22.43 8.49 2.64
C ASN A 31 -21.44 9.39 1.89
N ARG A 32 -21.77 10.67 1.70
CA ARG A 32 -20.90 11.64 1.01
C ARG A 32 -19.60 11.86 1.77
N GLU A 33 -19.66 11.90 3.10
CA GLU A 33 -18.47 12.00 3.96
C GLU A 33 -17.58 10.75 3.81
N ALA A 34 -18.16 9.55 3.88
CA ALA A 34 -17.43 8.30 3.70
C ALA A 34 -16.75 8.20 2.31
N LEU A 35 -17.47 8.54 1.23
CA LEU A 35 -16.95 8.56 -0.14
C LEU A 35 -15.82 9.58 -0.31
N ARG A 36 -15.99 10.79 0.26
CA ARG A 36 -14.96 11.82 0.23
C ARG A 36 -13.70 11.38 0.96
N ALA A 37 -13.82 10.73 2.12
CA ALA A 37 -12.67 10.22 2.86
C ALA A 37 -11.92 9.15 2.04
N ALA A 38 -12.65 8.19 1.47
CA ALA A 38 -12.09 7.11 0.67
C ALA A 38 -11.39 7.59 -0.62
N LEU A 39 -11.84 8.71 -1.19
CA LEU A 39 -11.31 9.27 -2.43
C LEU A 39 -10.45 10.53 -2.23
N SER A 40 -10.17 10.91 -0.97
CA SER A 40 -9.41 12.12 -0.63
C SER A 40 -8.05 12.26 -1.33
N PRO A 41 -7.31 11.18 -1.69
CA PRO A 41 -6.05 11.32 -2.43
C PRO A 41 -6.21 11.66 -3.91
N LEU A 42 -7.43 11.59 -4.46
CA LEU A 42 -7.68 11.71 -5.89
C LEU A 42 -8.17 13.11 -6.27
N GLU A 43 -7.65 13.62 -7.38
CA GLU A 43 -8.23 14.79 -8.04
C GLU A 43 -9.52 14.37 -8.74
N LEU A 44 -10.65 14.97 -8.33
CA LEU A 44 -11.96 14.63 -8.89
C LEU A 44 -12.40 15.68 -9.91
N GLY A 45 -12.79 15.21 -11.08
CA GLY A 45 -13.42 15.99 -12.14
C GLY A 45 -14.87 16.34 -11.83
N VAL A 46 -15.50 17.09 -12.74
CA VAL A 46 -16.92 17.49 -12.60
C VAL A 46 -17.83 16.26 -12.65
N TYR A 47 -17.60 15.34 -13.58
CA TYR A 47 -18.41 14.15 -13.73
C TYR A 47 -18.23 13.17 -12.55
N ASP A 48 -17.00 13.01 -12.05
CA ASP A 48 -16.74 12.20 -10.85
C ASP A 48 -17.55 12.71 -9.67
N ARG A 49 -17.58 14.03 -9.45
CA ARG A 49 -18.39 14.64 -8.39
C ARG A 49 -19.90 14.37 -8.56
N GLN A 50 -20.42 14.35 -9.79
CA GLN A 50 -21.82 13.99 -10.05
C GLN A 50 -22.09 12.51 -9.74
N VAL A 51 -21.17 11.62 -10.11
CA VAL A 51 -21.26 10.19 -9.78
C VAL A 51 -21.22 9.99 -8.27
N LEU A 52 -20.37 10.71 -7.54
CA LEU A 52 -20.33 10.64 -6.07
C LEU A 52 -21.59 11.18 -5.41
N ASP A 53 -22.20 12.21 -6.00
CA ASP A 53 -23.46 12.74 -5.51
C ASP A 53 -24.60 11.71 -5.71
N TRP A 54 -24.65 11.07 -6.88
CA TRP A 54 -25.57 9.97 -7.13
C TRP A 54 -25.35 8.79 -6.16
N LEU A 55 -24.10 8.32 -6.00
CA LEU A 55 -23.75 7.25 -5.07
C LEU A 55 -24.05 7.60 -3.61
N SER A 56 -24.02 8.88 -3.25
CA SER A 56 -24.37 9.29 -1.88
C SER A 56 -25.84 8.99 -1.54
N GLY A 57 -26.73 8.92 -2.54
CA GLY A 57 -28.14 8.56 -2.35
C GLY A 57 -28.40 7.07 -2.10
N GLU A 58 -27.40 6.21 -2.28
CA GLU A 58 -27.54 4.76 -2.14
C GLU A 58 -27.64 4.30 -0.67
N ALA A 59 -27.98 3.02 -0.47
CA ALA A 59 -28.02 2.44 0.86
C ALA A 59 -26.62 2.47 1.54
N PRO A 60 -26.51 2.79 2.85
CA PRO A 60 -25.24 2.87 3.57
C PRO A 60 -24.35 1.63 3.42
N GLN A 61 -24.92 0.43 3.47
CA GLN A 61 -24.20 -0.83 3.22
C GLN A 61 -23.55 -0.92 1.83
N ILE A 62 -24.18 -0.36 0.79
CA ILE A 62 -23.62 -0.33 -0.57
C ILE A 62 -22.41 0.61 -0.58
N VAL A 63 -22.57 1.82 -0.03
CA VAL A 63 -21.50 2.83 0.02
C VAL A 63 -20.31 2.33 0.85
N ALA A 64 -20.56 1.71 2.00
CA ALA A 64 -19.52 1.10 2.83
C ALA A 64 -18.76 0.00 2.07
N THR A 65 -19.44 -0.81 1.27
CA THR A 65 -18.83 -1.84 0.44
C THR A 65 -17.95 -1.24 -0.65
N VAL A 66 -18.39 -0.16 -1.31
CA VAL A 66 -17.59 0.58 -2.30
C VAL A 66 -16.34 1.18 -1.66
N CYS A 67 -16.47 1.85 -0.51
CA CYS A 67 -15.33 2.42 0.21
C CYS A 67 -14.32 1.33 0.62
N SER A 68 -14.80 0.16 1.04
CA SER A 68 -13.95 -1.00 1.36
C SER A 68 -13.20 -1.54 0.13
N LEU A 69 -13.85 -1.60 -1.02
CA LEU A 69 -13.21 -1.99 -2.29
C LEU A 69 -12.10 -1.01 -2.70
N LEU A 70 -12.36 0.30 -2.59
CA LEU A 70 -11.39 1.35 -2.90
C LEU A 70 -10.17 1.25 -1.99
N ALA A 71 -10.38 1.11 -0.68
CA ALA A 71 -9.29 0.94 0.29
C ALA A 71 -8.42 -0.29 -0.01
N ARG A 72 -9.02 -1.40 -0.42
CA ARG A 72 -8.27 -2.61 -0.81
C ARG A 72 -7.47 -2.40 -2.09
N LYS A 73 -8.03 -1.72 -3.08
CA LYS A 73 -7.31 -1.41 -4.32
C LYS A 73 -6.14 -0.46 -4.10
N GLU A 74 -6.29 0.51 -3.20
CA GLU A 74 -5.20 1.38 -2.79
C GLU A 74 -4.09 0.59 -2.06
N ALA A 75 -4.46 -0.32 -1.17
CA ALA A 75 -3.49 -1.18 -0.48
C ALA A 75 -2.72 -2.09 -1.44
N GLU A 76 -3.40 -2.66 -2.44
CA GLU A 76 -2.80 -3.47 -3.50
C GLU A 76 -1.79 -2.66 -4.33
N ALA A 77 -2.18 -1.47 -4.78
CA ALA A 77 -1.28 -0.58 -5.52
C ALA A 77 -0.03 -0.18 -4.73
N ARG A 78 -0.18 0.11 -3.42
CA ARG A 78 0.96 0.41 -2.54
C ARG A 78 1.88 -0.80 -2.36
N ALA A 79 1.32 -2.00 -2.26
CA ALA A 79 2.11 -3.22 -2.19
C ALA A 79 2.88 -3.45 -3.49
N ASP A 80 2.27 -3.20 -4.65
CA ASP A 80 2.93 -3.31 -5.95
C ASP A 80 4.07 -2.30 -6.13
N GLU A 81 3.84 -1.03 -5.78
CA GLU A 81 4.89 0.00 -5.82
C GLU A 81 6.06 -0.39 -4.92
N ARG A 82 5.77 -0.83 -3.68
CA ARG A 82 6.80 -1.32 -2.76
C ARG A 82 7.57 -2.50 -3.33
N ARG A 83 6.89 -3.47 -3.94
CA ARG A 83 7.52 -4.62 -4.61
C ARG A 83 8.44 -4.18 -5.75
N LYS A 84 8.03 -3.17 -6.53
CA LYS A 84 8.84 -2.60 -7.60
C LYS A 84 10.10 -1.92 -7.03
N THR A 85 9.97 -1.07 -6.03
CA THR A 85 11.10 -0.42 -5.36
C THR A 85 12.09 -1.42 -4.78
N ILE A 86 11.60 -2.47 -4.11
CA ILE A 86 12.45 -3.53 -3.56
C ILE A 86 13.24 -4.23 -4.66
N LYS A 87 12.61 -4.51 -5.81
CA LYS A 87 13.30 -5.10 -6.98
C LYS A 87 14.35 -4.16 -7.57
N GLU A 88 14.05 -2.87 -7.70
CA GLU A 88 15.00 -1.87 -8.21
C GLU A 88 16.23 -1.75 -7.30
N ILE A 89 16.02 -1.74 -5.98
CA ILE A 89 17.09 -1.78 -4.99
C ILE A 89 17.92 -3.07 -5.16
N ALA A 90 17.28 -4.24 -5.25
CA ALA A 90 17.99 -5.49 -5.43
C ALA A 90 18.86 -5.50 -6.70
N VAL A 91 18.37 -4.96 -7.82
CA VAL A 91 19.14 -4.82 -9.06
C VAL A 91 20.33 -3.89 -8.87
N HIS A 92 20.14 -2.75 -8.20
CA HIS A 92 21.24 -1.83 -7.93
C HIS A 92 22.34 -2.47 -7.07
N PHE A 93 21.96 -3.22 -6.03
CA PHE A 93 22.92 -3.96 -5.21
C PHE A 93 23.60 -5.08 -5.99
N ASP A 94 22.88 -5.82 -6.84
CA ASP A 94 23.47 -6.82 -7.75
C ASP A 94 24.53 -6.17 -8.67
N ASP A 95 24.24 -5.01 -9.27
CA ASP A 95 25.20 -4.25 -10.08
C ASP A 95 26.44 -3.82 -9.28
N MET A 96 26.25 -3.41 -8.02
CA MET A 96 27.35 -3.07 -7.10
C MET A 96 28.21 -4.30 -6.74
N VAL A 97 27.61 -5.48 -6.56
CA VAL A 97 28.33 -6.73 -6.31
C VAL A 97 29.22 -7.09 -7.52
N VAL A 98 28.72 -6.87 -8.73
CA VAL A 98 29.39 -7.21 -9.99
C VAL A 98 30.54 -6.24 -10.30
N THR A 99 30.45 -4.96 -9.91
CA THR A 99 31.50 -3.98 -10.20
C THR A 99 32.76 -4.18 -9.34
N ARG A 100 33.81 -4.72 -9.96
CA ARG A 100 35.14 -4.98 -9.33
C ARG A 100 35.72 -3.76 -8.61
N GLU A 101 35.50 -2.56 -9.13
CA GLU A 101 36.03 -1.32 -8.57
C GLU A 101 35.35 -0.90 -7.28
N TRP A 102 34.02 -1.04 -7.20
CA TRP A 102 33.28 -0.76 -5.97
C TRP A 102 33.67 -1.76 -4.88
N ARG A 103 33.72 -3.06 -5.20
CA ARG A 103 34.15 -4.11 -4.28
C ARG A 103 35.54 -3.80 -3.70
N ARG A 104 36.49 -3.44 -4.56
CA ARG A 104 37.87 -3.09 -4.16
C ARG A 104 37.91 -1.88 -3.23
N ARG A 105 37.13 -0.82 -3.50
CA ARG A 105 37.07 0.38 -2.66
C ARG A 105 36.40 0.12 -1.31
N PHE A 106 35.37 -0.72 -1.29
CA PHE A 106 34.66 -1.10 -0.07
C PHE A 106 35.54 -2.01 0.82
N GLU A 107 36.17 -3.03 0.24
CA GLU A 107 37.14 -3.88 0.94
C GLU A 107 38.30 -3.06 1.51
N ALA A 108 38.85 -2.11 0.74
CA ALA A 108 39.91 -1.23 1.22
C ALA A 108 39.48 -0.31 2.37
N ARG A 109 38.21 0.14 2.38
CA ARG A 109 37.67 1.03 3.43
C ARG A 109 37.28 0.28 4.71
N HIS A 110 36.90 -0.98 4.60
CA HIS A 110 36.38 -1.78 5.71
C HIS A 110 37.28 -2.96 6.08
N ALA A 111 38.51 -3.00 5.57
CA ALA A 111 39.50 -4.05 5.84
C ALA A 111 39.72 -4.31 7.35
N GLU A 112 39.62 -3.26 8.18
CA GLU A 112 39.77 -3.37 9.63
C GLU A 112 38.55 -3.98 10.35
N HIS A 113 37.39 -4.05 9.68
CA HIS A 113 36.09 -4.43 10.27
C HIS A 113 35.56 -5.76 9.74
N LEU A 114 36.12 -6.28 8.64
CA LEU A 114 35.76 -7.58 8.08
C LEU A 114 36.56 -8.67 8.81
N GLY A 115 35.88 -9.47 9.63
CA GLY A 115 36.49 -10.61 10.33
C GLY A 115 37.02 -11.69 9.38
N ASN A 116 37.91 -12.54 9.87
CA ASN A 116 38.52 -13.64 9.10
C ASN A 116 37.45 -14.51 8.41
N GLY A 117 37.46 -14.51 7.08
CA GLY A 117 36.58 -15.36 6.26
C GLY A 117 35.30 -14.70 5.74
N VAL A 118 34.97 -13.47 6.17
CA VAL A 118 33.84 -12.72 5.60
C VAL A 118 34.28 -12.00 4.34
N THR A 119 33.69 -12.35 3.19
CA THR A 119 33.91 -11.64 1.94
C THR A 119 32.81 -10.60 1.71
N VAL A 120 33.16 -9.46 1.13
CA VAL A 120 32.19 -8.41 0.74
C VAL A 120 31.16 -8.96 -0.24
N HIS A 121 31.58 -9.88 -1.10
CA HIS A 121 30.67 -10.64 -1.96
C HIS A 121 29.64 -11.42 -1.16
N GLY A 122 30.06 -12.22 -0.18
CA GLY A 122 29.14 -13.02 0.64
C GLY A 122 28.17 -12.16 1.46
N LEU A 123 28.63 -11.03 2.01
CA LEU A 123 27.78 -10.10 2.73
C LEU A 123 26.71 -9.49 1.82
N LEU A 124 27.09 -9.02 0.62
CA LEU A 124 26.14 -8.39 -0.30
C LEU A 124 25.19 -9.40 -0.94
N SER A 125 25.66 -10.61 -1.25
CA SER A 125 24.78 -11.69 -1.71
C SER A 125 23.71 -12.02 -0.66
N ALA A 126 24.09 -12.10 0.63
CA ALA A 126 23.13 -12.33 1.70
C ALA A 126 22.09 -11.20 1.83
N VAL A 127 22.51 -9.93 1.72
CA VAL A 127 21.60 -8.78 1.73
C VAL A 127 20.65 -8.81 0.51
N VAL A 128 21.16 -9.14 -0.66
CA VAL A 128 20.33 -9.28 -1.87
C VAL A 128 19.31 -10.42 -1.72
N ASP A 129 19.72 -11.56 -1.18
CA ASP A 129 18.82 -12.71 -0.97
C ASP A 129 17.72 -12.38 0.06
N GLU A 130 18.05 -11.66 1.13
CA GLU A 130 17.08 -11.16 2.10
C GLU A 130 16.07 -10.19 1.47
N ILE A 131 16.54 -9.21 0.68
CA ILE A 131 15.69 -8.26 -0.05
C ILE A 131 14.78 -8.99 -1.05
N LYS A 132 15.32 -9.99 -1.77
CA LYS A 132 14.53 -10.83 -2.69
C LYS A 132 13.48 -11.67 -1.95
N GLY A 133 13.81 -12.18 -0.75
CA GLY A 133 12.86 -12.86 0.13
C GLY A 133 11.68 -11.96 0.53
N MET A 134 11.95 -10.73 0.94
CA MET A 134 10.91 -9.75 1.30
C MET A 134 9.95 -9.42 0.14
N ALA A 135 10.42 -9.46 -1.11
CA ALA A 135 9.58 -9.26 -2.29
C ALA A 135 8.65 -10.46 -2.57
N CYS A 136 9.06 -11.67 -2.16
CA CYS A 136 8.33 -12.92 -2.39
C CYS A 136 7.25 -13.18 -1.31
N ASP A 137 7.52 -12.84 -0.04
CA ASP A 137 6.62 -13.11 1.09
C ASP A 137 5.39 -12.18 1.17
N SER A 138 5.31 -11.17 0.30
CA SER A 138 4.16 -10.26 0.21
C SER A 138 3.02 -10.80 -0.68
N ARG A 139 2.82 -12.12 -0.75
CA ARG A 139 1.87 -12.83 -1.63
C ARG A 139 0.74 -13.53 -0.90
#